data_AF-A0A1G4V553-F1
#
_entry.id   AF-A0A1G4V553-F1
#
_cell.length_a   1.000
_cell.length_b   1.000
_cell.length_c   1.000
_cell.angle_alpha   90.00
_cell.angle_beta   90.00
_cell.angle_gamma   90.00
#
_symmetry.space_group_name_H-M   'P 1'
#
loop_
_entity.id
_entity.type
_entity.pdbx_description
1 polymer ?
#
loop_
_entity_poly.entity_id
_entity_poly.type
_entity_poly.pdbx_seq_one_letter_code
_entity_poly.pdbx_strand_id
1 'polypeptide(L)' 'MGKNVHVVKSKDGDGWSVKTENSQKSYRDVDTQREAIEIGKTVAKNNGSELLIHGTDGKIREKNSYGNDNHPPKG' A
#
# COMPACT_ATOMS: atom_id res chain seq x y z
N MET A 1 16.34 1.47 3.83
CA MET A 1 14.96 1.92 3.54
C MET A 1 14.19 0.72 3.03
N GLY A 2 13.07 0.38 3.66
CA GLY A 2 12.22 -0.73 3.20
C GLY A 2 11.56 -0.39 1.87
N LYS A 3 11.15 -1.41 1.11
CA LYS A 3 10.43 -1.23 -0.16
C LYS A 3 9.04 -0.66 0.10
N ASN A 4 8.65 0.41 -0.58
CA ASN A 4 7.32 0.97 -0.42
C ASN A 4 6.24 -0.02 -0.83
N VAL A 5 5.07 0.09 -0.24
CA VAL A 5 3.93 -0.79 -0.49
C VAL A 5 2.87 0.01 -1.22
N HIS A 6 2.42 -0.48 -2.36
CA HIS A 6 1.39 0.13 -3.18
C HIS A 6 0.10 -0.68 -3.10
N VAL A 7 -1.00 -0.01 -2.81
CA VAL A 7 -2.35 -0.54 -2.98
C VAL A 7 -2.89 0.04 -4.28
N VAL A 8 -2.97 -0.80 -5.32
CA VAL A 8 -3.44 -0.42 -6.65
C VAL A 8 -4.66 -1.21 -7.06
N LYS A 9 -5.48 -0.66 -7.93
CA LYS A 9 -6.56 -1.42 -8.56
C LYS A 9 -5.97 -2.60 -9.35
N SER A 10 -6.62 -3.76 -9.30
CA SER A 10 -6.18 -4.93 -10.07
C SER A 10 -6.22 -4.62 -11.58
N LYS A 11 -5.36 -5.31 -12.35
CA LYS A 11 -5.33 -5.16 -13.81
C LYS A 11 -6.65 -5.60 -14.46
N ASP A 12 -7.34 -6.54 -13.84
CA ASP A 12 -8.60 -7.08 -14.34
C ASP A 12 -9.80 -6.16 -14.05
N GLY A 13 -9.59 -5.04 -13.35
CA GLY A 13 -10.63 -4.06 -13.04
C GLY A 13 -11.52 -4.44 -11.85
N ASP A 14 -11.59 -5.73 -11.53
CA ASP A 14 -12.23 -6.26 -10.34
C ASP A 14 -11.19 -6.50 -9.24
N GLY A 15 -11.32 -5.78 -8.13
CA GLY A 15 -10.46 -5.94 -6.97
C GLY A 15 -9.22 -5.03 -6.91
N TRP A 16 -8.37 -5.36 -5.94
CA TRP A 16 -7.25 -4.56 -5.48
C TRP A 16 -6.03 -5.44 -5.22
N SER A 17 -4.87 -4.92 -5.57
CA SER A 17 -3.59 -5.60 -5.45
C SER A 17 -2.68 -4.82 -4.50
N VAL A 18 -2.09 -5.53 -3.56
CA VAL A 18 -0.97 -5.05 -2.76
C VAL A 18 0.31 -5.40 -3.51
N LYS A 19 1.16 -4.41 -3.78
CA LYS A 19 2.45 -4.58 -4.48
C LYS A 19 3.56 -3.98 -3.64
N THR A 20 4.71 -4.63 -3.59
CA THR A 20 5.91 -4.00 -3.04
C THR A 20 6.70 -3.35 -4.16
N GLU A 21 7.37 -2.25 -3.83
CA GLU A 21 8.21 -1.50 -4.75
C GLU A 21 9.31 -2.39 -5.30
N ASN A 22 9.56 -2.29 -6.60
CA ASN A 22 10.44 -3.18 -7.37
C ASN A 22 10.01 -4.66 -7.42
N SER A 23 8.77 -5.01 -7.02
CA SER A 23 8.22 -6.35 -7.26
C SER A 23 7.43 -6.40 -8.56
N GLN A 24 7.74 -7.38 -9.40
CA GLN A 24 6.95 -7.70 -10.59
C GLN A 24 5.61 -8.38 -10.24
N LYS A 25 5.49 -8.97 -9.05
CA LYS A 25 4.31 -9.70 -8.59
C LYS A 25 3.54 -8.92 -7.53
N SER A 26 2.21 -9.02 -7.57
CA SER A 26 1.37 -8.67 -6.42
C SER A 26 1.78 -9.54 -5.23
N TYR A 27 1.92 -8.89 -4.07
CA TYR A 27 2.06 -9.57 -2.80
C TYR A 27 0.76 -10.30 -2.44
N ARG A 28 -0.38 -9.64 -2.68
CA ARG A 28 -1.71 -10.22 -2.48
C ARG A 28 -2.75 -9.49 -3.30
N ASP A 29 -3.71 -10.22 -3.82
CA ASP A 29 -4.89 -9.71 -4.51
C ASP A 29 -6.13 -9.99 -3.64
N VAL A 30 -7.03 -9.01 -3.55
CA VAL A 30 -8.24 -9.02 -2.72
C VAL A 30 -9.36 -8.25 -3.40
N ASP A 31 -10.59 -8.45 -2.97
CA ASP A 31 -11.76 -7.88 -3.66
C ASP A 31 -11.95 -6.39 -3.36
N THR A 32 -11.54 -5.94 -2.17
CA THR A 32 -11.81 -4.57 -1.71
C THR A 32 -10.55 -3.77 -1.41
N GLN A 33 -10.61 -2.45 -1.64
CA GLN A 33 -9.50 -1.55 -1.33
C GLN A 33 -9.17 -1.59 0.16
N ARG A 34 -10.20 -1.69 1.00
CA ARG A 34 -10.07 -1.74 2.45
C ARG A 34 -9.21 -2.92 2.89
N GLU A 35 -9.46 -4.11 2.34
CA GLU A 35 -8.64 -5.29 2.65
C GLU A 35 -7.19 -5.12 2.18
N ALA A 36 -7.00 -4.56 0.99
CA ALA A 36 -5.67 -4.31 0.44
C ALA A 36 -4.89 -3.30 1.31
N ILE A 37 -5.59 -2.29 1.83
CA ILE A 37 -5.02 -1.31 2.77
C ILE A 37 -4.60 -1.98 4.07
N GLU A 38 -5.43 -2.80 4.69
CA GLU A 38 -5.09 -3.46 5.96
C GLU A 38 -3.88 -4.41 5.82
N ILE A 39 -3.82 -5.16 4.72
CA ILE A 39 -2.65 -5.99 4.39
C ILE A 39 -1.43 -5.09 4.13
N GLY A 40 -1.59 -4.05 3.31
CA GLY A 40 -0.52 -3.13 2.95
C GLY A 40 0.07 -2.40 4.15
N LYS A 41 -0.76 -1.98 5.12
CA LYS A 41 -0.33 -1.39 6.39
C LYS A 41 0.56 -2.34 7.17
N THR A 42 0.16 -3.62 7.28
CA THR A 42 0.93 -4.63 8.00
C THR A 42 2.29 -4.85 7.32
N VAL A 43 2.31 -4.96 5.99
CA VAL A 43 3.56 -5.13 5.22
C VAL A 43 4.47 -3.91 5.36
N ALA A 44 3.92 -2.70 5.22
CA ALA A 44 4.70 -1.46 5.30
C ALA A 44 5.26 -1.23 6.71
N LYS A 45 4.49 -1.53 7.76
CA LYS A 45 4.98 -1.52 9.16
C LYS A 45 6.12 -2.50 9.38
N ASN A 46 5.96 -3.74 8.94
CA ASN A 46 6.99 -4.78 9.10
C ASN A 46 8.28 -4.43 8.35
N ASN A 47 8.16 -3.76 7.19
CA ASN A 47 9.28 -3.35 6.37
C ASN A 47 9.88 -1.99 6.80
N GLY A 48 9.21 -1.24 7.69
CA GLY A 48 9.55 0.14 8.00
C GLY A 48 9.56 1.03 6.75
N SER A 49 8.54 0.91 5.91
CA SER A 49 8.41 1.63 4.63
C SER A 49 7.09 2.39 4.51
N GLU A 50 6.89 3.09 3.40
CA GLU A 50 5.67 3.84 3.15
C GLU A 50 4.61 2.96 2.49
N LEU A 51 3.34 3.21 2.82
CA LEU A 51 2.16 2.69 2.16
C LEU A 51 1.54 3.78 1.28
N LEU A 52 1.45 3.49 -0.01
CA LEU A 52 0.89 4.35 -1.04
C LEU A 52 -0.44 3.76 -1.50
N ILE A 53 -1.53 4.47 -1.25
CA ILE A 53 -2.88 4.02 -1.59
C ILE A 53 -3.32 4.75 -2.84
N HIS A 54 -3.57 4.01 -3.92
CA HIS A 54 -4.03 4.55 -5.17
C HIS A 54 -5.56 4.59 -5.22
N GLY A 55 -6.14 5.58 -5.89
CA GLY A 55 -7.55 5.64 -6.24
C GLY A 55 -7.90 4.72 -7.41
N THR A 56 -9.18 4.67 -7.75
CA THR A 56 -9.68 3.96 -8.95
C THR A 56 -9.16 4.56 -10.26
N ASP A 57 -8.70 5.81 -10.22
CA ASP A 57 -8.03 6.54 -11.29
C ASP A 57 -6.52 6.21 -11.40
N GLY A 58 -6.00 5.34 -10.54
CA GLY A 58 -4.59 4.95 -10.49
C GLY A 58 -3.66 5.99 -9.87
N LYS A 59 -4.17 7.16 -9.46
CA LYS A 59 -3.36 8.19 -8.78
C LYS A 59 -3.27 7.90 -7.30
N ILE A 60 -2.22 8.39 -6.64
CA ILE A 60 -2.10 8.25 -5.18
C ILE A 60 -3.12 9.17 -4.51
N ARG A 61 -4.05 8.58 -3.75
CA ARG A 61 -5.04 9.32 -2.95
C ARG A 61 -4.56 9.57 -1.52
N GLU A 62 -3.73 8.67 -0.99
CA GLU A 62 -3.29 8.71 0.41
C GLU A 62 -1.91 8.04 0.55
N LYS A 63 -1.09 8.56 1.47
CA LYS A 63 0.22 8.03 1.80
C LYS A 63 0.35 7.90 3.32
N ASN A 64 0.85 6.77 3.79
CA ASN A 64 1.12 6.52 5.21
C ASN A 64 2.58 6.08 5.36
N SER A 65 3.41 6.85 6.07
CA SER A 65 4.81 6.47 6.33
C SER A 65 4.92 5.65 7.61
N TYR A 66 5.64 4.53 7.56
CA TYR A 66 5.99 3.73 8.73
C TYR A 66 7.51 3.61 8.92
N GLY A 67 8.29 4.28 8.07
CA GLY A 67 9.74 4.32 8.16
C GLY A 67 10.21 5.58 8.89
N ASN A 68 10.68 5.42 10.13
CA ASN A 68 11.42 6.42 10.90
C ASN A 68 10.78 7.83 10.93
N ASP A 69 9.47 7.92 11.18
CA ASP A 69 8.82 9.20 11.40
C ASP A 69 9.04 9.63 12.86
N ASN A 70 9.94 10.59 13.10
CA ASN A 70 10.12 11.24 14.40
C ASN A 70 8.93 12.18 14.75
N HIS A 71 7.85 12.16 13.97
CA HIS A 71 6.63 12.92 14.18
C HIS A 71 5.39 12.10 13.77
N PRO A 72 4.81 11.27 14.66
CA PRO A 72 3.47 10.77 14.42
C PRO A 72 2.50 11.97 14.39
N PRO A 73 1.56 12.06 13.43
CA PRO A 73 0.54 13.10 13.47
C PRO A 73 -0.26 12.95 14.78
N LYS A 74 -0.33 14.03 15.56
CA LYS A 74 -1.28 14.12 16.67
C LYS A 74 -2.67 14.01 16.07
N GLY A 75 -3.45 13.05 16.59
CA GLY A 75 -4.84 12.81 16.19
C GLY A 75 -5.76 13.98 16.44
#